data_AF-A0A9D8LY89-F1
#
_entry.id   AF-A0A9D8LY89-F1
#
_cell.length_a   1.000
_cell.length_b   1.000
_cell.length_c   1.000
_cell.angle_alpha   90.00
_cell.angle_beta   90.00
_cell.angle_gamma   90.00
#
_symmetry.space_group_name_H-M   'P 1'
#
loop_
_entity.id
_entity.type
_entity.pdbx_description
1 polymer ?
#
loop_
_entity_poly.entity_id
_entity_poly.type
_entity_poly.pdbx_seq_one_letter_code
_entity_poly.pdbx_strand_id
1 'polypeptide(L)'
;MTEYRSETDSFGPISVAADRYWAAQTQRSLENFRIGGPAERLPLPLVHALVLVKKAAAIVNARLGLLDHKLEAAIVQAADEALSGRFDDHFPLVVWQTGSGTQSNMNANEVLANRANEILGAGLGAKSPVHPNDHVNKGQSSNDSFPTAIHIAAALAVSRDLLPALTRLKDALDAKAKSYADLVKIGRTHLQDATPVTLGQEFSGYVAQIELGIARIDQTLPGLLALAQGGTAVGTGLNAHPDFAKAFSAEIARLTGLPFRTADNLFEALASHGAMTYSHGALTALAMDLFKIANDIRLMGSGPRSGLGELSLPENEPGSSIMPGKVNPTQAEALTMVATRVHGNQATIAFAASQGHFELNVFKPVIAQAFLQSARLLADAAESFRLNCVEGIEPNRERLEELLSRSLMLVTALAPAIGYDKAAAIAKAAHHNGTTLREEALRAGVEAALFDRTVVPGHMLGPA
;
A
#
# COMPACT_ATOMS: atom_id res chain seq x y z
N MET A 1 -15.23 -39.68 3.13
CA MET A 1 -13.81 -39.95 3.43
C MET A 1 -13.00 -39.26 2.33
N THR A 2 -11.91 -38.56 2.66
CA THR A 2 -11.04 -37.98 1.65
C THR A 2 -10.31 -39.12 0.93
N GLU A 3 -10.46 -39.22 -0.39
CA GLU A 3 -9.69 -40.14 -1.20
C GLU A 3 -8.27 -39.61 -1.38
N TYR A 4 -7.28 -40.50 -1.50
CA TYR A 4 -5.87 -40.14 -1.66
C TYR A 4 -5.29 -40.81 -2.89
N ARG A 5 -4.35 -40.12 -3.54
CA ARG A 5 -3.47 -40.67 -4.57
C ARG A 5 -2.02 -40.69 -4.08
N SER A 6 -1.23 -41.61 -4.59
CA SER A 6 0.21 -41.65 -4.35
C SER A 6 0.92 -40.74 -5.34
N GLU A 7 1.73 -39.81 -4.84
CA GLU A 7 2.64 -38.99 -5.62
C GLU A 7 4.08 -39.29 -5.21
N THR A 8 5.02 -39.02 -6.11
CA THR A 8 6.45 -39.26 -5.88
C THR A 8 7.28 -38.03 -6.21
N ASP A 9 8.33 -37.83 -5.41
CA ASP A 9 9.47 -36.96 -5.70
C ASP A 9 10.78 -37.72 -5.41
N SER A 10 11.91 -37.03 -5.39
CA SER A 10 13.22 -37.64 -5.11
C SER A 10 13.35 -38.25 -3.71
N PHE A 11 12.45 -37.92 -2.77
CA PHE A 11 12.42 -38.50 -1.42
C PHE A 11 11.49 -39.71 -1.29
N GLY A 12 10.88 -40.14 -2.40
CA GLY A 12 9.99 -41.30 -2.45
C GLY A 12 8.50 -40.93 -2.46
N PRO A 13 7.61 -41.89 -2.16
CA PRO A 13 6.17 -41.69 -2.23
C PRO A 13 5.60 -40.86 -1.08
N ILE A 14 4.47 -40.21 -1.31
CA ILE A 14 3.65 -39.50 -0.32
C ILE A 14 2.17 -39.49 -0.75
N SER A 15 1.25 -39.56 0.22
CA SER A 15 -0.19 -39.52 -0.02
C SER A 15 -0.69 -38.09 -0.17
N VAL A 16 -1.37 -37.79 -1.28
CA VAL A 16 -1.97 -36.49 -1.56
C VAL A 16 -3.47 -36.65 -1.76
N ALA A 17 -4.28 -35.71 -1.29
CA ALA A 17 -5.73 -35.76 -1.49
C ALA A 17 -6.07 -35.81 -3.00
N ALA A 18 -6.97 -36.72 -3.39
CA ALA A 18 -7.26 -37.02 -4.80
C ALA A 18 -7.95 -35.85 -5.53
N ASP A 19 -8.62 -34.96 -4.80
CA ASP A 19 -9.30 -33.76 -5.29
C ASP A 19 -8.36 -32.55 -5.48
N ARG A 20 -7.04 -32.71 -5.26
CA ARG A 20 -6.07 -31.59 -5.27
C ARG A 20 -5.05 -31.67 -6.38
N TYR A 21 -4.91 -30.61 -7.17
CA TYR A 21 -3.90 -30.49 -8.22
C TYR A 21 -2.44 -30.39 -7.76
N TRP A 22 -2.13 -30.02 -6.51
CA TRP A 22 -0.74 -30.04 -6.03
C TRP A 22 -0.23 -31.48 -5.87
N ALA A 23 1.09 -31.69 -5.82
CA ALA A 23 1.68 -33.03 -5.76
C ALA A 23 2.66 -33.19 -4.57
N ALA A 24 3.67 -34.04 -4.72
CA ALA A 24 4.52 -34.50 -3.62
C ALA A 24 5.25 -33.37 -2.88
N GLN A 25 5.82 -32.40 -3.59
CA GLN A 25 6.64 -31.36 -2.94
C GLN A 25 5.76 -30.38 -2.15
N THR A 26 4.59 -30.03 -2.69
CA THR A 26 3.62 -29.20 -1.95
C THR A 26 3.12 -29.94 -0.71
N GLN A 27 2.78 -31.23 -0.83
CA GLN A 27 2.33 -32.02 0.30
C GLN A 27 3.38 -32.12 1.40
N ARG A 28 4.65 -32.40 1.05
CA ARG A 28 5.75 -32.38 2.01
C ARG A 28 5.94 -31.02 2.66
N SER A 29 5.83 -29.94 1.88
CA SER A 29 5.95 -28.59 2.43
C SER A 29 4.82 -28.28 3.43
N LEU A 30 3.59 -28.68 3.12
CA LEU A 30 2.44 -28.51 4.00
C LEU A 30 2.64 -29.27 5.33
N GLU A 31 3.25 -30.45 5.28
CA GLU A 31 3.55 -31.25 6.48
C GLU A 31 4.72 -30.69 7.31
N ASN A 32 5.74 -30.15 6.65
CA ASN A 32 6.97 -29.68 7.30
C ASN A 32 6.88 -28.24 7.85
N PHE A 33 6.10 -27.36 7.23
CA PHE A 33 6.02 -25.94 7.57
C PHE A 33 4.65 -25.57 8.17
N ARG A 34 4.35 -26.14 9.33
CA ARG A 34 3.07 -25.93 10.06
C ARG A 34 3.09 -24.68 10.95
N ILE A 35 3.33 -23.52 10.35
CA ILE A 35 3.51 -22.26 11.07
C ILE A 35 2.40 -21.30 10.63
N GLY A 36 1.60 -20.80 11.58
CA GLY A 36 0.58 -19.77 11.33
C GLY A 36 -0.73 -20.22 10.65
N GLY A 37 -0.73 -21.38 9.99
CA GLY A 37 -1.95 -21.97 9.42
C GLY A 37 -2.57 -21.14 8.29
N PRO A 38 -3.90 -21.25 8.05
CA PRO A 38 -4.57 -20.57 6.92
C PRO A 38 -4.39 -19.04 6.89
N ALA A 39 -4.24 -18.39 8.05
CA ALA A 39 -4.06 -16.94 8.16
C ALA A 39 -2.70 -16.46 7.63
N GLU A 40 -1.70 -17.34 7.60
CA GLU A 40 -0.34 -17.04 7.15
C GLU A 40 -0.02 -17.71 5.80
N ARG A 41 -1.04 -18.08 5.02
CA ARG A 41 -0.87 -18.52 3.63
C ARG A 41 -0.22 -17.44 2.78
N LEU A 42 0.46 -17.84 1.71
CA LEU A 42 0.96 -16.87 0.73
C LEU A 42 -0.20 -15.98 0.23
N PRO A 43 0.02 -14.66 0.09
CA PRO A 43 -0.99 -13.79 -0.49
C PRO A 43 -1.38 -14.25 -1.90
N LEU A 44 -2.68 -14.33 -2.20
CA LEU A 44 -3.17 -14.70 -3.53
C LEU A 44 -2.58 -13.86 -4.67
N PRO A 45 -2.36 -12.54 -4.54
CA PRO A 45 -1.68 -11.77 -5.58
C PRO A 45 -0.27 -12.30 -5.92
N LEU A 46 0.46 -12.84 -4.94
CA LEU A 46 1.77 -13.46 -5.18
C LEU A 46 1.63 -14.83 -5.86
N VAL A 47 0.63 -15.62 -5.48
CA VAL A 47 0.30 -16.90 -6.13
C VAL A 47 -0.05 -16.67 -7.60
N HIS A 48 -0.95 -15.73 -7.89
CA HIS A 48 -1.35 -15.39 -9.26
C HIS A 48 -0.18 -14.82 -10.06
N ALA A 49 0.67 -13.98 -9.47
CA ALA A 49 1.89 -13.52 -10.15
C ALA A 49 2.85 -14.67 -10.49
N LEU A 50 2.96 -15.68 -9.63
CA LEU A 50 3.78 -16.86 -9.89
C LEU A 50 3.19 -17.74 -11.00
N VAL A 51 1.86 -17.90 -11.04
CA VAL A 51 1.17 -18.53 -12.17
C VAL A 51 1.41 -17.75 -13.48
N LEU A 52 1.38 -16.42 -13.42
CA LEU A 52 1.66 -15.56 -14.57
C LEU A 52 3.10 -15.73 -15.08
N VAL A 53 4.07 -15.89 -14.17
CA VAL A 53 5.45 -16.25 -14.53
C VAL A 53 5.47 -17.55 -15.31
N LYS A 54 4.76 -18.60 -14.85
CA LYS A 54 4.73 -19.89 -15.57
C LYS A 54 4.06 -19.79 -16.94
N LYS A 55 2.97 -19.01 -17.05
CA LYS A 55 2.31 -18.73 -18.33
C LYS A 55 3.26 -18.08 -19.33
N ALA A 56 3.92 -16.98 -18.93
CA ALA A 56 4.84 -16.27 -19.81
C ALA A 56 6.05 -17.14 -20.20
N ALA A 57 6.60 -17.92 -19.27
CA ALA A 57 7.69 -18.83 -19.55
C ALA A 57 7.31 -19.92 -20.56
N ALA A 58 6.11 -20.50 -20.47
CA ALA A 58 5.62 -21.50 -21.45
C ALA A 58 5.52 -20.90 -22.85
N ILE A 59 4.88 -19.74 -22.99
CA ILE A 59 4.73 -19.01 -24.26
C ILE A 59 6.11 -18.70 -24.88
N VAL A 60 7.04 -18.19 -24.08
CA VAL A 60 8.37 -17.81 -24.57
C VAL A 60 9.20 -19.03 -24.92
N ASN A 61 9.18 -20.10 -24.12
CA ASN A 61 9.89 -21.33 -24.45
C ASN A 61 9.36 -21.95 -25.75
N ALA A 62 8.05 -21.94 -26.00
CA ALA A 62 7.51 -22.42 -27.27
C ALA A 62 7.91 -21.53 -28.45
N ARG A 63 7.86 -20.20 -28.28
CA ARG A 63 8.34 -19.23 -29.28
C ARG A 63 9.83 -19.43 -29.63
N LEU A 64 10.64 -19.84 -28.67
CA LEU A 64 12.07 -20.15 -28.85
C LEU A 64 12.32 -21.60 -29.31
N GLY A 65 11.28 -22.39 -29.60
CA GLY A 65 11.40 -23.77 -30.05
C GLY A 65 11.87 -24.77 -28.98
N LEU A 66 11.78 -24.39 -27.70
CA LEU A 66 12.21 -25.21 -26.55
C LEU A 66 11.07 -25.99 -25.91
N LEU A 67 9.82 -25.64 -26.20
CA LEU A 67 8.63 -26.32 -25.69
C LEU A 67 7.68 -26.61 -26.85
N ASP A 68 7.17 -27.84 -26.90
CA ASP A 68 6.17 -28.21 -27.90
C ASP A 68 4.89 -27.38 -27.73
N HIS A 69 4.34 -26.89 -28.84
CA HIS A 69 3.16 -26.01 -28.84
C HIS A 69 1.91 -26.65 -28.23
N LYS A 70 1.75 -27.98 -28.30
CA LYS A 70 0.62 -28.66 -27.66
C LYS A 70 0.75 -28.64 -26.14
N LEU A 71 1.97 -28.78 -25.62
CA LEU A 71 2.24 -28.69 -24.18
C LEU A 71 2.10 -27.24 -23.69
N GLU A 72 2.62 -26.28 -24.46
CA GLU A 72 2.46 -24.85 -24.18
C GLU A 72 0.99 -24.45 -24.10
N ALA A 73 0.17 -24.81 -25.10
CA ALA A 73 -1.25 -24.49 -25.10
C ALA A 73 -1.98 -25.04 -23.84
N ALA A 74 -1.67 -26.27 -23.43
CA ALA A 74 -2.26 -26.87 -22.23
C ALA A 74 -1.80 -26.18 -20.94
N ILE A 75 -0.52 -25.81 -20.83
CA ILE A 75 0.01 -25.07 -19.67
C ILE A 75 -0.61 -23.66 -19.61
N VAL A 76 -0.73 -22.98 -20.74
CA VAL A 76 -1.35 -21.65 -20.84
C VAL A 76 -2.81 -21.71 -20.42
N GLN A 77 -3.57 -22.69 -20.91
CA GLN A 77 -4.96 -22.89 -20.48
C GLN A 77 -5.07 -23.17 -18.97
N ALA A 78 -4.22 -24.05 -18.43
CA ALA A 78 -4.20 -24.32 -16.99
C ALA A 78 -3.87 -23.05 -16.17
N ALA A 79 -2.96 -22.21 -16.67
CA ALA A 79 -2.59 -20.96 -16.03
C ALA A 79 -3.73 -19.93 -16.10
N ASP A 80 -4.45 -19.83 -17.21
CA ASP A 80 -5.62 -18.95 -17.34
C ASP A 80 -6.74 -19.34 -16.37
N GLU A 81 -6.98 -20.63 -16.22
CA GLU A 81 -7.94 -21.17 -15.24
C GLU A 81 -7.51 -20.90 -13.78
N ALA A 82 -6.21 -20.97 -13.49
CA ALA A 82 -5.68 -20.60 -12.17
C ALA A 82 -5.80 -19.09 -11.91
N LEU A 83 -5.46 -18.25 -12.90
CA LEU A 83 -5.55 -16.79 -12.81
C LEU A 83 -7.00 -16.29 -12.70
N SER A 84 -8.00 -17.09 -13.08
CA SER A 84 -9.41 -16.78 -12.86
C SER A 84 -9.87 -17.02 -11.41
N GLY A 85 -8.97 -17.42 -10.50
CA GLY A 85 -9.27 -17.74 -9.11
C GLY A 85 -9.86 -19.14 -8.89
N ARG A 86 -10.06 -19.92 -9.96
CA ARG A 86 -10.71 -21.24 -9.85
C ARG A 86 -9.91 -22.24 -9.02
N PHE A 87 -8.60 -22.01 -8.89
CA PHE A 87 -7.69 -22.94 -8.24
C PHE A 87 -7.00 -22.37 -6.99
N ASP A 88 -7.51 -21.29 -6.40
CA ASP A 88 -6.87 -20.64 -5.23
C ASP A 88 -6.70 -21.60 -4.05
N ASP A 89 -7.66 -22.51 -3.84
CA ASP A 89 -7.59 -23.56 -2.81
C ASP A 89 -6.58 -24.68 -3.10
N HIS A 90 -5.88 -24.63 -4.23
CA HIS A 90 -4.78 -25.54 -4.57
C HIS A 90 -3.39 -24.98 -4.23
N PHE A 91 -3.34 -23.82 -3.56
CA PHE A 91 -2.11 -23.19 -3.11
C PHE A 91 -2.10 -23.07 -1.56
N PRO A 92 -1.91 -24.17 -0.83
CA PRO A 92 -2.14 -24.21 0.62
C PRO A 92 -0.96 -23.68 1.45
N LEU A 93 0.16 -23.32 0.81
CA LEU A 93 1.43 -23.09 1.48
C LEU A 93 1.49 -21.74 2.22
N VAL A 94 2.23 -21.75 3.33
CA VAL A 94 2.41 -20.60 4.23
C VAL A 94 3.62 -19.75 3.86
N VAL A 95 3.62 -18.49 4.27
CA VAL A 95 4.74 -17.55 4.12
C VAL A 95 6.01 -18.12 4.77
N TRP A 96 5.85 -18.78 5.92
CA TRP A 96 6.92 -19.33 6.75
C TRP A 96 7.42 -20.67 6.22
N GLN A 97 7.95 -20.65 5.01
CA GLN A 97 8.44 -21.80 4.26
C GLN A 97 9.93 -21.62 3.92
N THR A 98 10.47 -22.37 2.95
CA THR A 98 11.82 -22.11 2.43
C THR A 98 11.96 -20.66 2.00
N GLY A 99 13.04 -20.03 2.46
CA GLY A 99 13.29 -18.61 2.27
C GLY A 99 13.45 -18.13 0.83
N SER A 100 13.73 -19.06 -0.10
CA SER A 100 13.77 -18.81 -1.54
C SER A 100 12.40 -18.74 -2.20
N GLY A 101 11.35 -19.25 -1.54
CA GLY A 101 10.04 -19.47 -2.15
C GLY A 101 9.94 -20.71 -3.05
N THR A 102 10.95 -21.61 -3.01
CA THR A 102 10.98 -22.84 -3.83
C THR A 102 9.74 -23.71 -3.70
N GLN A 103 9.17 -23.85 -2.50
CA GLN A 103 7.99 -24.69 -2.31
C GLN A 103 6.77 -24.12 -3.01
N SER A 104 6.56 -22.80 -2.99
CA SER A 104 5.48 -22.17 -3.78
C SER A 104 5.75 -22.18 -5.27
N ASN A 105 7.01 -22.04 -5.70
CA ASN A 105 7.39 -22.24 -7.11
C ASN A 105 7.01 -23.64 -7.59
N MET A 106 7.34 -24.66 -6.79
CA MET A 106 6.97 -26.04 -7.08
C MET A 106 5.47 -26.28 -6.98
N ASN A 107 4.76 -25.64 -6.05
CA ASN A 107 3.31 -25.72 -5.95
C ASN A 107 2.63 -25.22 -7.24
N ALA A 108 3.08 -24.09 -7.79
CA ALA A 108 2.60 -23.62 -9.09
C ALA A 108 2.95 -24.61 -10.21
N ASN A 109 4.18 -25.13 -10.24
CA ASN A 109 4.59 -26.13 -11.24
C ASN A 109 3.72 -27.38 -11.19
N GLU A 110 3.46 -27.92 -10.00
CA GLU A 110 2.67 -29.14 -9.79
C GLU A 110 1.20 -28.94 -10.16
N VAL A 111 0.59 -27.83 -9.72
CA VAL A 111 -0.82 -27.51 -10.02
C VAL A 111 -1.02 -27.37 -11.53
N LEU A 112 -0.17 -26.59 -12.19
CA LEU A 112 -0.27 -26.35 -13.63
C LEU A 112 0.06 -27.60 -14.44
N ALA A 113 1.05 -28.40 -14.03
CA ALA A 113 1.38 -29.64 -14.72
C ALA A 113 0.23 -30.66 -14.63
N ASN A 114 -0.34 -30.86 -13.44
CA ASN A 114 -1.45 -31.79 -13.27
C ASN A 114 -2.68 -31.35 -14.04
N ARG A 115 -3.00 -30.06 -14.03
CA ARG A 115 -4.13 -29.55 -14.81
C ARG A 115 -3.87 -29.65 -16.32
N ALA A 116 -2.67 -29.33 -16.80
CA ALA A 116 -2.31 -29.48 -18.20
C ALA A 116 -2.37 -30.93 -18.67
N ASN A 117 -1.94 -31.88 -17.83
CA ASN A 117 -2.08 -33.31 -18.12
C ASN A 117 -3.54 -33.74 -18.24
N GLU A 118 -4.41 -33.27 -17.36
CA GLU A 118 -5.86 -33.53 -17.44
C GLU A 118 -6.47 -32.98 -18.74
N ILE A 119 -6.11 -31.76 -19.14
CA ILE A 119 -6.52 -31.17 -20.43
C ILE A 119 -6.07 -32.04 -21.62
N LEU A 120 -4.91 -32.69 -21.50
CA LEU A 120 -4.35 -33.58 -22.52
C LEU A 120 -4.83 -35.04 -22.40
N GLY A 121 -5.78 -35.33 -21.50
CA GLY A 121 -6.37 -36.66 -21.31
C GLY A 121 -5.54 -37.62 -20.45
N ALA A 122 -4.51 -37.14 -19.77
CA ALA A 122 -3.75 -37.89 -18.77
C ALA A 122 -4.33 -37.66 -17.36
N GLY A 123 -4.22 -38.64 -16.46
CA GLY A 123 -4.72 -38.52 -15.08
C GLY A 123 -3.86 -37.62 -14.19
N LEU A 124 -4.41 -37.19 -13.04
CA LEU A 124 -3.65 -36.48 -12.01
C LEU A 124 -2.46 -37.34 -11.52
N GLY A 125 -1.31 -36.71 -11.32
CA GLY A 125 -0.07 -37.37 -10.91
C GLY A 125 0.66 -38.12 -12.02
N ALA A 126 0.19 -38.05 -13.27
CA ALA A 126 0.85 -38.71 -14.41
C ALA A 126 2.26 -38.18 -14.69
N LYS A 127 2.52 -36.89 -14.39
CA LYS A 127 3.76 -36.16 -14.71
C LYS A 127 4.18 -36.23 -16.19
N SER A 128 3.26 -36.64 -17.06
CA SER A 128 3.44 -36.86 -18.49
C SER A 128 2.07 -36.70 -19.19
N PRO A 129 2.01 -36.02 -20.34
CA PRO A 129 3.14 -35.47 -21.10
C PRO A 129 3.76 -34.19 -20.52
N VAL A 130 3.12 -33.54 -19.54
CA VAL A 130 3.63 -32.32 -18.88
C VAL A 130 4.28 -32.66 -17.53
N HIS A 131 5.60 -32.57 -17.49
CA HIS A 131 6.41 -32.67 -16.28
C HIS A 131 6.52 -31.30 -15.57
N PRO A 132 6.34 -31.21 -14.23
CA PRO A 132 6.42 -29.94 -13.50
C PRO A 132 7.79 -29.25 -13.61
N ASN A 133 8.89 -30.01 -13.66
CA ASN A 133 10.23 -29.41 -13.79
C ASN A 133 10.64 -29.16 -15.25
N ASP A 134 10.42 -30.14 -16.12
CA ASP A 134 11.07 -30.16 -17.45
C ASP A 134 10.32 -29.31 -18.48
N HIS A 135 9.04 -29.04 -18.19
CA HIS A 135 8.11 -28.27 -19.03
C HIS A 135 7.65 -27.00 -18.33
N VAL A 136 6.96 -27.09 -17.18
CA VAL A 136 6.40 -25.89 -16.50
C VAL A 136 7.52 -25.00 -15.94
N ASN A 137 8.57 -25.59 -15.38
CA ASN A 137 9.75 -24.89 -14.86
C ASN A 137 10.93 -24.80 -15.86
N LYS A 138 10.68 -25.01 -17.16
CA LYS A 138 11.74 -25.03 -18.17
C LYS A 138 12.45 -23.67 -18.25
N GLY A 139 13.79 -23.69 -18.18
CA GLY A 139 14.64 -22.50 -18.24
C GLY A 139 14.53 -21.58 -17.02
N GLN A 140 13.94 -22.06 -15.92
CA GLN A 140 13.65 -21.28 -14.72
C GLN A 140 14.30 -21.91 -13.49
N SER A 141 14.47 -21.09 -12.45
CA SER A 141 14.80 -21.49 -11.09
C SER A 141 13.77 -20.89 -10.14
N SER A 142 13.59 -21.47 -8.96
CA SER A 142 12.85 -20.77 -7.90
C SER A 142 13.53 -19.44 -7.55
N ASN A 143 14.86 -19.39 -7.64
CA ASN A 143 15.65 -18.24 -7.26
C ASN A 143 15.37 -17.03 -8.14
N ASP A 144 15.06 -17.21 -9.43
CA ASP A 144 14.69 -16.12 -10.34
C ASP A 144 13.17 -15.98 -10.56
N SER A 145 12.41 -17.07 -10.47
CA SER A 145 10.95 -17.06 -10.64
C SER A 145 10.22 -16.38 -9.47
N PHE A 146 10.62 -16.69 -8.23
CA PHE A 146 9.95 -16.16 -7.05
C PHE A 146 10.16 -14.64 -6.87
N PRO A 147 11.38 -14.06 -6.93
CA PRO A 147 11.53 -12.60 -6.89
C PRO A 147 10.85 -11.90 -8.09
N THR A 148 10.83 -12.53 -9.27
CA THR A 148 10.05 -12.03 -10.41
C THR A 148 8.56 -11.94 -10.08
N ALA A 149 7.98 -12.98 -9.46
CA ALA A 149 6.59 -12.96 -9.02
C ALA A 149 6.32 -11.89 -7.95
N ILE A 150 7.26 -11.67 -7.01
CA ILE A 150 7.16 -10.61 -6.00
C ILE A 150 7.07 -9.23 -6.67
N HIS A 151 7.97 -8.96 -7.61
CA HIS A 151 8.02 -7.69 -8.35
C HIS A 151 6.76 -7.46 -9.19
N ILE A 152 6.27 -8.50 -9.87
CA ILE A 152 5.01 -8.44 -10.62
C ILE A 152 3.84 -8.13 -9.68
N ALA A 153 3.69 -8.87 -8.58
CA ALA A 153 2.59 -8.67 -7.63
C ALA A 153 2.64 -7.28 -7.01
N ALA A 154 3.83 -6.81 -6.61
CA ALA A 154 4.04 -5.49 -6.03
C ALA A 154 3.68 -4.37 -7.01
N ALA A 155 4.21 -4.43 -8.24
CA ALA A 155 3.94 -3.42 -9.26
C ALA A 155 2.46 -3.37 -9.65
N LEU A 156 1.79 -4.53 -9.72
CA LEU A 156 0.34 -4.61 -9.98
C LEU A 156 -0.47 -4.02 -8.82
N ALA A 157 -0.18 -4.39 -7.57
CA ALA A 157 -0.88 -3.87 -6.40
C ALA A 157 -0.73 -2.34 -6.27
N VAL A 158 0.47 -1.83 -6.54
CA VAL A 158 0.71 -0.38 -6.54
C VAL A 158 -0.05 0.30 -7.68
N SER A 159 0.11 -0.18 -8.92
CA SER A 159 -0.39 0.54 -10.11
C SER A 159 -1.90 0.42 -10.29
N ARG A 160 -2.49 -0.73 -9.92
CA ARG A 160 -3.91 -1.02 -10.19
C ARG A 160 -4.82 -0.77 -9.00
N ASP A 161 -4.31 -0.88 -7.78
CA ASP A 161 -5.14 -0.78 -6.58
C ASP A 161 -4.81 0.50 -5.79
N LEU A 162 -3.55 0.66 -5.38
CA LEU A 162 -3.15 1.73 -4.47
C LEU A 162 -3.18 3.12 -5.11
N LEU A 163 -2.48 3.34 -6.23
CA LEU A 163 -2.40 4.66 -6.86
C LEU A 163 -3.79 5.19 -7.27
N PRO A 164 -4.71 4.38 -7.83
CA PRO A 164 -6.08 4.82 -8.08
C PRO A 164 -6.85 5.17 -6.80
N ALA A 165 -6.71 4.41 -5.71
CA ALA A 165 -7.38 4.72 -4.45
C ALA A 165 -6.89 6.04 -3.84
N LEU A 166 -5.58 6.29 -3.87
CA LEU A 166 -4.99 7.54 -3.43
C LEU A 166 -5.44 8.73 -4.28
N THR A 167 -5.52 8.54 -5.59
CA THR A 167 -6.02 9.58 -6.51
C THR A 167 -7.45 9.97 -6.17
N ARG A 168 -8.35 8.98 -5.94
CA ARG A 168 -9.73 9.27 -5.54
C ARG A 168 -9.81 9.96 -4.18
N LEU A 169 -9.01 9.55 -3.20
CA LEU A 169 -8.98 10.21 -1.88
C LEU A 169 -8.49 11.66 -1.99
N LYS A 170 -7.41 11.89 -2.74
CA LYS A 170 -6.89 13.22 -3.05
C LYS A 170 -7.96 14.09 -3.71
N ASP A 171 -8.66 13.58 -4.72
CA ASP A 171 -9.69 14.34 -5.45
C ASP A 171 -10.86 14.72 -4.53
N ALA A 172 -11.26 13.84 -3.62
CA ALA A 172 -12.28 14.15 -2.61
C ALA A 172 -11.83 15.23 -1.63
N LEU A 173 -10.57 15.18 -1.16
CA LEU A 173 -9.99 16.22 -0.31
C LEU A 173 -9.87 17.56 -1.04
N ASP A 174 -9.50 17.55 -2.32
CA ASP A 174 -9.42 18.75 -3.17
C ASP A 174 -10.80 19.38 -3.41
N ALA A 175 -11.83 18.56 -3.63
CA ALA A 175 -13.21 19.04 -3.70
C ALA A 175 -13.62 19.73 -2.39
N LYS A 176 -13.29 19.16 -1.23
CA LYS A 176 -13.52 19.79 0.08
C LYS A 176 -12.72 21.08 0.22
N ALA A 177 -11.43 21.07 -0.11
CA ALA A 177 -10.56 22.26 -0.06
C ALA A 177 -11.16 23.43 -0.84
N LYS A 178 -11.63 23.18 -2.07
CA LYS A 178 -12.30 24.18 -2.92
C LYS A 178 -13.61 24.67 -2.30
N SER A 179 -14.44 23.77 -1.77
CA SER A 179 -15.70 24.14 -1.12
C SER A 179 -15.51 24.95 0.17
N TYR A 180 -14.32 24.84 0.79
CA TYR A 180 -13.96 25.49 2.05
C TYR A 180 -13.05 26.71 1.86
N ALA A 181 -12.83 27.15 0.62
CA ALA A 181 -11.87 28.20 0.28
C ALA A 181 -12.08 29.49 1.07
N ASP A 182 -13.34 29.89 1.30
CA ASP A 182 -13.70 31.14 1.96
C ASP A 182 -13.97 30.99 3.48
N LEU A 183 -13.83 29.79 4.04
CA LEU A 183 -14.15 29.53 5.44
C LEU A 183 -12.94 29.85 6.32
N VAL A 184 -12.92 31.04 6.91
CA VAL A 184 -11.85 31.46 7.82
C VAL A 184 -11.99 30.74 9.15
N LYS A 185 -10.88 30.18 9.63
CA LYS A 185 -10.74 29.55 10.94
C LYS A 185 -9.50 30.06 11.65
N ILE A 186 -9.38 29.73 12.93
CA ILE A 186 -8.14 29.96 13.65
C ILE A 186 -7.11 28.87 13.31
N GLY A 187 -5.90 29.26 12.91
CA GLY A 187 -4.78 28.34 12.79
C GLY A 187 -4.31 27.88 14.17
N ARG A 188 -3.66 26.72 14.25
CA ARG A 188 -3.01 26.26 15.48
C ARG A 188 -1.59 25.78 15.22
N THR A 189 -0.67 26.25 16.06
CA THR A 189 0.70 25.74 16.11
C THR A 189 1.01 25.37 17.56
N HIS A 190 1.67 24.24 17.81
CA HIS A 190 1.89 23.74 19.18
C HIS A 190 0.58 23.53 19.98
N LEU A 191 -0.53 23.29 19.27
CA LEU A 191 -1.90 23.24 19.81
C LEU A 191 -2.41 24.53 20.46
N GLN A 192 -1.68 25.64 20.32
CA GLN A 192 -2.12 26.98 20.75
C GLN A 192 -2.76 27.72 19.58
N ASP A 193 -3.66 28.66 19.89
CA ASP A 193 -4.19 29.60 18.91
C ASP A 193 -3.06 30.31 18.16
N ALA A 194 -3.20 30.47 16.85
CA ALA A 194 -2.26 31.15 15.97
C ALA A 194 -3.00 32.18 15.08
N THR A 195 -2.41 32.60 13.96
CA THR A 195 -3.08 33.50 13.02
C THR A 195 -4.18 32.78 12.22
N PRO A 196 -5.13 33.52 11.60
CA PRO A 196 -6.16 32.94 10.75
C PRO A 196 -5.59 32.19 9.55
N VAL A 197 -6.31 31.16 9.13
CA VAL A 197 -6.16 30.44 7.85
C VAL A 197 -7.56 30.13 7.33
N THR A 198 -7.71 29.82 6.05
CA THR A 198 -8.96 29.21 5.59
C THR A 198 -8.92 27.70 5.77
N LEU A 199 -10.08 27.09 6.03
CA LEU A 199 -10.22 25.65 6.07
C LEU A 199 -9.84 25.03 4.71
N GLY A 200 -10.09 25.74 3.60
CA GLY A 200 -9.59 25.37 2.28
C GLY A 200 -8.05 25.33 2.19
N GLN A 201 -7.35 26.33 2.74
CA GLN A 201 -5.88 26.32 2.82
C GLN A 201 -5.37 25.12 3.63
N GLU A 202 -6.00 24.82 4.78
CA GLU A 202 -5.63 23.67 5.60
C GLU A 202 -5.83 22.35 4.85
N PHE A 203 -6.97 22.16 4.18
CA PHE A 203 -7.24 20.97 3.36
C PHE A 203 -6.33 20.87 2.13
N SER A 204 -5.92 22.00 1.53
CA SER A 204 -4.94 22.00 0.43
C SER A 204 -3.58 21.41 0.84
N GLY A 205 -3.21 21.54 2.12
CA GLY A 205 -2.04 20.85 2.67
C GLY A 205 -2.19 19.32 2.62
N TYR A 206 -3.37 18.79 2.94
CA TYR A 206 -3.64 17.35 2.86
C TYR A 206 -3.59 16.84 1.42
N VAL A 207 -4.15 17.60 0.47
CA VAL A 207 -4.07 17.30 -0.97
C VAL A 207 -2.62 17.20 -1.41
N ALA A 208 -1.81 18.22 -1.08
CA ALA A 208 -0.39 18.25 -1.43
C ALA A 208 0.39 17.07 -0.82
N GLN A 209 0.09 16.68 0.42
CA GLN A 209 0.72 15.52 1.06
C GLN A 209 0.47 14.23 0.28
N ILE A 210 -0.77 13.99 -0.19
CA ILE A 210 -1.10 12.80 -0.98
C ILE A 210 -0.50 12.88 -2.39
N GLU A 211 -0.55 14.03 -3.05
CA GLU A 211 0.08 14.25 -4.37
C GLU A 211 1.57 13.96 -4.34
N LEU A 212 2.29 14.51 -3.35
CA LEU A 212 3.71 14.25 -3.17
C LEU A 212 3.99 12.78 -2.80
N GLY A 213 3.10 12.16 -2.02
CA GLY A 213 3.15 10.73 -1.72
C GLY A 213 3.04 9.85 -2.97
N ILE A 214 2.07 10.13 -3.85
CA ILE A 214 1.92 9.48 -5.16
C ILE A 214 3.19 9.63 -5.99
N ALA A 215 3.71 10.86 -6.11
CA ALA A 215 4.92 11.13 -6.88
C ALA A 215 6.15 10.36 -6.36
N ARG A 216 6.31 10.23 -5.04
CA ARG A 216 7.39 9.41 -4.44
C ARG A 216 7.22 7.93 -4.77
N ILE A 217 6.00 7.41 -4.76
CA ILE A 217 5.72 6.00 -5.13
C ILE A 217 6.05 5.76 -6.60
N ASP A 218 5.62 6.65 -7.49
CA ASP A 218 5.88 6.57 -8.93
C ASP A 218 7.39 6.53 -9.24
N GLN A 219 8.19 7.31 -8.52
CA GLN A 219 9.65 7.29 -8.64
C GLN A 219 10.28 5.94 -8.31
N THR A 220 9.59 5.07 -7.56
CA THR A 220 10.09 3.75 -7.18
C THR A 220 9.72 2.65 -8.19
N LEU A 221 8.72 2.87 -9.05
CA LEU A 221 8.22 1.88 -10.02
C LEU A 221 9.31 1.33 -10.96
N PRO A 222 10.28 2.11 -11.47
CA PRO A 222 11.33 1.58 -12.34
C PRO A 222 12.16 0.45 -11.73
N GLY A 223 12.28 0.40 -10.39
CA GLY A 223 12.94 -0.69 -9.67
C GLY A 223 12.06 -1.94 -9.56
N LEU A 224 10.76 -1.78 -9.28
CA LEU A 224 9.80 -2.90 -9.25
C LEU A 224 9.59 -3.53 -10.63
N LEU A 225 9.74 -2.75 -11.71
CA LEU A 225 9.56 -3.23 -13.08
C LEU A 225 10.77 -4.01 -13.63
N ALA A 226 11.89 -4.06 -12.89
CA ALA A 226 13.07 -4.85 -13.24
C ALA A 226 12.92 -6.28 -12.70
N LEU A 227 12.95 -7.27 -13.58
CA LEU A 227 12.70 -8.68 -13.26
C LEU A 227 13.99 -9.50 -13.23
N ALA A 228 14.07 -10.41 -12.25
CA ALA A 228 15.19 -11.34 -12.08
C ALA A 228 15.18 -12.51 -13.09
N GLN A 229 14.07 -12.73 -13.80
CA GLN A 229 13.88 -13.88 -14.67
C GLN A 229 14.98 -14.01 -15.73
N GLY A 230 15.54 -15.21 -15.83
CA GLY A 230 16.69 -15.51 -16.70
C GLY A 230 18.02 -15.55 -15.95
N GLY A 231 18.05 -15.14 -14.67
CA GLY A 231 19.22 -15.34 -13.80
C GLY A 231 19.44 -16.79 -13.36
N THR A 232 18.39 -17.62 -13.47
CA THR A 232 18.37 -19.03 -13.06
C THR A 232 18.86 -19.25 -11.63
N ALA A 233 19.87 -20.09 -11.41
CA ALA A 233 20.26 -20.51 -10.07
C ALA A 233 20.94 -19.38 -9.26
N VAL A 234 21.88 -18.66 -9.89
CA VAL A 234 22.81 -17.75 -9.20
C VAL A 234 23.08 -16.44 -9.96
N GLY A 235 22.39 -16.19 -11.07
CA GLY A 235 22.48 -14.94 -11.85
C GLY A 235 23.19 -15.10 -13.20
N THR A 236 23.80 -16.25 -13.47
CA THR A 236 24.56 -16.50 -14.71
C THR A 236 23.69 -16.86 -15.91
N GLY A 237 22.43 -17.25 -15.68
CA GLY A 237 21.55 -17.75 -16.75
C GLY A 237 21.88 -19.16 -17.23
N LEU A 238 22.65 -19.94 -16.48
CA LEU A 238 22.90 -21.34 -16.80
C LEU A 238 21.58 -22.10 -17.03
N ASN A 239 21.51 -22.84 -18.13
CA ASN A 239 20.34 -23.59 -18.61
C ASN A 239 19.14 -22.75 -19.11
N ALA A 240 19.29 -21.42 -19.25
CA ALA A 240 18.33 -20.59 -19.99
C ALA A 240 18.83 -20.29 -21.41
N HIS A 241 17.90 -20.04 -22.33
CA HIS A 241 18.23 -19.54 -23.65
C HIS A 241 18.72 -18.08 -23.58
N PRO A 242 19.71 -17.64 -24.37
CA PRO A 242 20.22 -16.27 -24.33
C PRO A 242 19.14 -15.19 -24.48
N ASP A 243 18.14 -15.44 -25.33
CA ASP A 243 17.03 -14.50 -25.56
C ASP A 243 15.88 -14.61 -24.55
N PHE A 244 15.91 -15.60 -23.64
CA PHE A 244 14.78 -15.91 -22.76
C PHE A 244 14.41 -14.73 -21.87
N ALA A 245 15.38 -14.11 -21.18
CA ALA A 245 15.12 -13.03 -20.22
C ALA A 245 14.39 -11.84 -20.88
N LYS A 246 14.89 -11.39 -22.04
CA LYS A 246 14.32 -10.26 -22.79
C LYS A 246 12.93 -10.59 -23.33
N ALA A 247 12.77 -11.78 -23.92
CA ALA A 247 11.48 -12.22 -24.45
C ALA A 247 10.44 -12.42 -23.33
N PHE A 248 10.86 -12.92 -22.18
CA PHE A 248 10.03 -13.10 -20.99
C PHE A 248 9.50 -11.77 -20.45
N SER A 249 10.39 -10.79 -20.20
CA SER A 249 9.95 -9.48 -19.71
C SER A 249 9.00 -8.79 -20.68
N ALA A 250 9.24 -8.90 -21.99
CA ALA A 250 8.32 -8.38 -23.00
C ALA A 250 6.95 -9.08 -22.98
N GLU A 251 6.92 -10.39 -22.76
CA GLU A 251 5.66 -11.14 -22.64
C GLU A 251 4.90 -10.78 -21.36
N ILE A 252 5.57 -10.64 -20.21
CA ILE A 252 4.97 -10.13 -18.98
C ILE A 252 4.43 -8.71 -19.18
N ALA A 253 5.19 -7.84 -19.86
CA ALA A 253 4.73 -6.48 -20.16
C ALA A 253 3.46 -6.50 -21.01
N ARG A 254 3.40 -7.36 -22.03
CA ARG A 254 2.20 -7.55 -22.86
C ARG A 254 1.00 -8.06 -22.05
N LEU A 255 1.20 -9.03 -21.17
CA LEU A 255 0.13 -9.63 -20.37
C LEU A 255 -0.40 -8.70 -19.28
N THR A 256 0.44 -7.81 -18.75
CA THR A 256 0.10 -6.92 -17.64
C THR A 256 -0.23 -5.49 -18.05
N GLY A 257 0.23 -5.06 -19.22
CA GLY A 257 0.17 -3.66 -19.66
C GLY A 257 1.16 -2.74 -18.94
N LEU A 258 2.07 -3.27 -18.11
CA LEU A 258 3.12 -2.51 -17.43
C LEU A 258 4.47 -2.73 -18.12
N PRO A 259 5.37 -1.73 -18.19
CA PRO A 259 6.61 -1.82 -18.97
C PRO A 259 7.71 -2.58 -18.22
N PHE A 260 7.47 -3.86 -17.91
CA PHE A 260 8.46 -4.74 -17.30
C PHE A 260 9.68 -4.95 -18.21
N ARG A 261 10.84 -5.04 -17.59
CA ARG A 261 12.13 -5.25 -18.24
C ARG A 261 12.97 -6.27 -17.48
N THR A 262 14.00 -6.79 -18.13
CA THR A 262 15.02 -7.57 -17.42
C THR A 262 15.83 -6.65 -16.51
N ALA A 263 16.24 -7.12 -15.34
CA ALA A 263 17.11 -6.36 -14.46
C ALA A 263 18.49 -6.15 -15.10
N ASP A 264 19.09 -4.98 -14.86
CA ASP A 264 20.40 -4.63 -15.44
C ASP A 264 21.52 -5.52 -14.89
N ASN A 265 21.34 -6.04 -13.67
CA ASN A 265 22.23 -7.01 -13.05
C ASN A 265 21.43 -8.12 -12.37
N LEU A 266 21.52 -9.34 -12.90
CA LEU A 266 20.78 -10.50 -12.40
C LEU A 266 21.34 -11.04 -11.07
N PHE A 267 22.60 -10.78 -10.74
CA PHE A 267 23.15 -11.17 -9.43
C PHE A 267 22.54 -10.34 -8.31
N GLU A 268 22.43 -9.02 -8.50
CA GLU A 268 21.76 -8.12 -7.56
C GLU A 268 20.29 -8.52 -7.36
N ALA A 269 19.57 -8.77 -8.46
CA ALA A 269 18.15 -9.13 -8.43
C ALA A 269 17.86 -10.45 -7.67
N LEU A 270 18.86 -11.30 -7.46
CA LEU A 270 18.74 -12.55 -6.69
C LEU A 270 19.25 -12.38 -5.25
N ALA A 271 20.39 -11.73 -5.08
CA ALA A 271 21.11 -11.58 -3.81
C ALA A 271 20.51 -10.50 -2.90
N SER A 272 19.76 -9.54 -3.46
CA SER A 272 19.25 -8.34 -2.79
C SER A 272 17.76 -8.14 -3.09
N HIS A 273 17.11 -7.30 -2.27
CA HIS A 273 15.74 -6.81 -2.45
C HIS A 273 15.67 -5.29 -2.22
N GLY A 274 16.71 -4.56 -2.64
CA GLY A 274 16.81 -3.11 -2.45
C GLY A 274 15.64 -2.32 -3.05
N ALA A 275 15.18 -2.71 -4.24
CA ALA A 275 14.02 -2.10 -4.88
C ALA A 275 12.76 -2.23 -4.02
N MET A 276 12.50 -3.41 -3.45
CA MET A 276 11.35 -3.64 -2.55
C MET A 276 11.43 -2.78 -1.29
N THR A 277 12.61 -2.70 -0.66
CA THR A 277 12.83 -1.88 0.54
C THR A 277 12.65 -0.39 0.26
N TYR A 278 13.16 0.09 -0.88
CA TYR A 278 13.03 1.49 -1.29
C TYR A 278 11.58 1.86 -1.60
N SER A 279 10.88 1.04 -2.40
CA SER A 279 9.45 1.23 -2.69
C SER A 279 8.60 1.22 -1.43
N HIS A 280 8.85 0.30 -0.49
CA HIS A 280 8.09 0.28 0.76
C HIS A 280 8.44 1.47 1.69
N GLY A 281 9.65 2.01 1.60
CA GLY A 281 10.01 3.28 2.23
C GLY A 281 9.11 4.44 1.78
N ALA A 282 8.79 4.52 0.48
CA ALA A 282 7.84 5.50 -0.04
C ALA A 282 6.41 5.27 0.49
N LEU A 283 5.96 4.01 0.59
CA LEU A 283 4.67 3.67 1.22
C LEU A 283 4.62 4.10 2.68
N THR A 284 5.73 3.95 3.40
CA THR A 284 5.84 4.34 4.81
C THR A 284 5.76 5.86 4.97
N ALA A 285 6.43 6.63 4.10
CA ALA A 285 6.33 8.08 4.11
C ALA A 285 4.87 8.54 3.90
N LEU A 286 4.18 7.99 2.89
CA LEU A 286 2.77 8.25 2.66
C LEU A 286 1.89 7.86 3.87
N ALA A 287 2.16 6.73 4.51
CA ALA A 287 1.42 6.30 5.70
C ALA A 287 1.55 7.31 6.85
N MET A 288 2.70 7.95 7.02
CA MET A 288 2.88 9.01 8.03
C MET A 288 2.11 10.28 7.67
N ASP A 289 2.05 10.63 6.39
CA ASP A 289 1.21 11.73 5.89
C ASP A 289 -0.28 11.46 6.17
N LEU A 290 -0.77 10.26 5.84
CA LEU A 290 -2.16 9.83 6.14
C LEU A 290 -2.45 9.79 7.64
N PHE A 291 -1.49 9.37 8.46
CA PHE A 291 -1.62 9.39 9.92
C PHE A 291 -1.83 10.82 10.44
N LYS A 292 -1.08 11.80 9.91
CA LYS A 292 -1.26 13.22 10.27
C LYS A 292 -2.63 13.73 9.84
N ILE A 293 -3.04 13.47 8.60
CA ILE A 293 -4.35 13.90 8.05
C ILE A 293 -5.49 13.37 8.93
N ALA A 294 -5.48 12.07 9.25
CA ALA A 294 -6.50 11.45 10.10
C ALA A 294 -6.52 12.04 11.52
N ASN A 295 -5.35 12.36 12.09
CA ASN A 295 -5.24 13.01 13.39
C ASN A 295 -5.85 14.40 13.41
N ASP A 296 -5.57 15.21 12.40
CA ASP A 296 -6.12 16.57 12.31
C ASP A 296 -7.64 16.52 12.16
N ILE A 297 -8.16 15.66 11.29
CA ILE A 297 -9.61 15.50 11.07
C ILE A 297 -10.32 15.08 12.37
N ARG A 298 -9.79 14.09 13.10
CA ARG A 298 -10.41 13.67 14.37
C ARG A 298 -10.28 14.71 15.49
N LEU A 299 -9.19 15.48 15.50
CA LEU A 299 -9.01 16.54 16.50
C LEU A 299 -9.95 17.71 16.23
N MET A 300 -10.09 18.15 14.98
CA MET A 300 -11.08 19.15 14.57
C MET A 300 -12.51 18.66 14.81
N GLY A 301 -12.78 17.36 14.60
CA GLY A 301 -14.06 16.71 14.88
C GLY A 301 -14.33 16.38 16.36
N SER A 302 -13.43 16.73 17.28
CA SER A 302 -13.61 16.43 18.71
C SER A 302 -14.76 17.24 19.32
N GLY A 303 -15.65 16.60 20.07
CA GLY A 303 -16.84 17.26 20.62
C GLY A 303 -17.91 16.28 21.13
N PRO A 304 -19.21 16.63 21.07
CA PRO A 304 -19.78 17.79 20.37
C PRO A 304 -19.77 19.09 21.19
N ARG A 305 -19.49 19.04 22.50
CA ARG A 305 -19.57 20.23 23.39
C ARG A 305 -18.27 20.58 24.11
N SER A 306 -17.37 19.62 24.29
CA SER A 306 -16.17 19.76 25.12
C SER A 306 -14.86 19.59 24.34
N GLY A 307 -14.90 19.82 23.03
CA GLY A 307 -13.74 19.72 22.13
C GLY A 307 -13.60 20.95 21.23
N LEU A 308 -12.86 20.80 20.13
CA LEU A 308 -12.73 21.86 19.12
C LEU A 308 -14.03 22.07 18.36
N GLY A 309 -14.61 20.98 17.82
CA GLY A 309 -15.90 20.98 17.13
C GLY A 309 -15.92 21.81 15.84
N GLU A 310 -14.77 21.98 15.19
CA GLU A 310 -14.64 22.75 13.94
C GLU A 310 -15.23 21.98 12.74
N LEU A 311 -15.22 20.65 12.81
CA LEU A 311 -15.81 19.76 11.82
C LEU A 311 -16.89 18.87 12.45
N SER A 312 -17.93 18.60 11.68
CA SER A 312 -18.87 17.52 11.88
C SER A 312 -18.47 16.34 10.99
N LEU A 313 -18.23 15.18 11.61
CA LEU A 313 -17.84 13.96 10.91
C LEU A 313 -19.08 13.07 10.66
N PRO A 314 -19.11 12.27 9.57
CA PRO A 314 -20.21 11.35 9.31
C PRO A 314 -20.46 10.35 10.44
N GLU A 315 -21.73 10.07 10.70
CA GLU A 315 -22.17 9.10 11.70
C GLU A 315 -22.45 7.74 11.03
N ASN A 316 -21.43 6.89 10.94
CA ASN A 316 -21.56 5.59 10.25
C ASN A 316 -22.09 4.47 11.16
N GLU A 317 -21.82 4.55 12.46
CA GLU A 317 -22.25 3.56 13.45
C GLU A 317 -22.42 4.17 14.85
N PRO A 318 -23.18 3.52 15.76
CA PRO A 318 -23.23 3.92 17.16
C PRO A 318 -21.83 3.86 17.81
N GLY A 319 -21.37 4.99 18.34
CA GLY A 319 -20.01 5.13 18.88
C GLY A 319 -19.82 4.64 20.32
N SER A 320 -20.86 4.13 20.99
CA SER A 320 -20.72 3.58 22.35
C SER A 320 -21.85 2.63 22.68
N SER A 321 -21.52 1.52 23.34
CA SER A 321 -22.49 0.58 23.90
C SER A 321 -23.24 1.12 25.12
N ILE A 322 -22.75 2.19 25.77
CA ILE A 322 -23.28 2.71 27.04
C ILE A 322 -23.65 4.21 27.00
N MET A 323 -23.18 4.96 26.01
CA MET A 323 -23.48 6.39 25.85
C MET A 323 -24.37 6.60 24.62
N PRO A 324 -25.71 6.62 24.77
CA PRO A 324 -26.62 6.86 23.67
C PRO A 324 -26.31 8.19 22.95
N GLY A 325 -26.27 8.17 21.62
CA GLY A 325 -26.00 9.35 20.79
C GLY A 325 -24.52 9.75 20.65
N LYS A 326 -23.57 9.00 21.24
CA LYS A 326 -22.14 9.23 20.99
C LYS A 326 -21.72 8.68 19.63
N VAL A 327 -20.99 9.48 18.86
CA VAL A 327 -20.37 9.08 17.58
C VAL A 327 -18.86 9.29 17.67
N ASN A 328 -18.07 8.33 17.19
CA ASN A 328 -16.61 8.36 17.23
C ASN A 328 -16.01 8.56 15.83
N PRO A 329 -14.79 9.10 15.72
CA PRO A 329 -14.07 9.24 14.45
C PRO A 329 -13.43 7.91 14.00
N THR A 330 -14.21 6.84 13.88
CA THR A 330 -13.73 5.46 13.68
C THR A 330 -12.92 5.26 12.39
N GLN A 331 -13.24 5.99 11.32
CA GLN A 331 -12.47 5.95 10.07
C GLN A 331 -11.06 6.54 10.24
N ALA A 332 -10.91 7.59 11.04
CA ALA A 332 -9.60 8.13 11.38
C ALA A 332 -8.83 7.18 12.31
N GLU A 333 -9.51 6.49 13.23
CA GLU A 333 -8.92 5.45 14.07
C GLU A 333 -8.38 4.29 13.22
N ALA A 334 -9.19 3.78 12.28
CA ALA A 334 -8.77 2.72 11.36
C ALA A 334 -7.56 3.11 10.51
N LEU A 335 -7.58 4.31 9.90
CA LEU A 335 -6.48 4.81 9.08
C LEU A 335 -5.18 4.96 9.89
N THR A 336 -5.27 5.46 11.12
CA THR A 336 -4.10 5.58 12.00
C THR A 336 -3.53 4.22 12.42
N MET A 337 -4.36 3.21 12.69
CA MET A 337 -3.90 1.83 12.94
C MET A 337 -3.25 1.18 11.71
N VAL A 338 -3.77 1.45 10.50
CA VAL A 338 -3.15 0.98 9.26
C VAL A 338 -1.75 1.58 9.10
N ALA A 339 -1.59 2.87 9.36
CA ALA A 339 -0.29 3.52 9.25
C ALA A 339 0.75 2.96 10.24
N THR A 340 0.36 2.57 11.46
CA THR A 340 1.28 1.90 12.39
C THR A 340 1.70 0.51 11.89
N ARG A 341 0.77 -0.25 11.29
CA ARG A 341 1.08 -1.55 10.66
C ARG A 341 2.07 -1.39 9.51
N VAL A 342 1.85 -0.41 8.62
CA VAL A 342 2.76 -0.12 7.50
C VAL A 342 4.17 0.22 8.02
N HIS A 343 4.27 1.05 9.06
CA HIS A 343 5.56 1.36 9.68
C HIS A 343 6.27 0.11 10.21
N GLY A 344 5.54 -0.77 10.90
CA GLY A 344 6.09 -2.06 11.37
C GLY A 344 6.56 -2.95 10.21
N ASN A 345 5.80 -2.99 9.11
CA ASN A 345 6.15 -3.76 7.92
C ASN A 345 7.44 -3.25 7.26
N GLN A 346 7.72 -1.94 7.30
CA GLN A 346 8.99 -1.39 6.83
C GLN A 346 10.17 -1.88 7.66
N ALA A 347 10.03 -1.95 8.98
CA ALA A 347 11.08 -2.50 9.84
C ALA A 347 11.36 -3.97 9.49
N THR A 348 10.31 -4.76 9.28
CA THR A 348 10.41 -6.15 8.83
C THR A 348 11.14 -6.27 7.48
N ILE A 349 10.74 -5.50 6.47
CA ILE A 349 11.32 -5.54 5.12
C ILE A 349 12.78 -5.08 5.15
N ALA A 350 13.07 -3.96 5.80
CA ALA A 350 14.43 -3.42 5.88
C ALA A 350 15.38 -4.41 6.56
N PHE A 351 14.95 -5.02 7.66
CA PHE A 351 15.74 -6.05 8.34
C PHE A 351 15.92 -7.27 7.44
N ALA A 352 14.84 -7.86 6.92
CA ALA A 352 14.89 -9.03 6.04
C ALA A 352 15.78 -8.81 4.79
N ALA A 353 15.73 -7.63 4.17
CA ALA A 353 16.53 -7.30 2.99
C ALA A 353 18.03 -7.25 3.31
N SER A 354 18.41 -6.85 4.52
CA SER A 354 19.82 -6.83 4.96
C SER A 354 20.44 -8.22 5.19
N GLN A 355 19.61 -9.27 5.26
CA GLN A 355 20.05 -10.64 5.58
C GLN A 355 20.46 -11.47 4.34
N GLY A 356 20.84 -10.81 3.24
CA GLY A 356 21.36 -11.48 2.05
C GLY A 356 22.69 -12.18 2.33
N HIS A 357 22.86 -13.41 1.83
CA HIS A 357 24.12 -14.14 1.93
C HIS A 357 24.54 -14.59 0.53
N PHE A 358 25.71 -14.11 0.08
CA PHE A 358 26.27 -14.43 -1.23
C PHE A 358 25.24 -14.22 -2.36
N GLU A 359 24.96 -15.22 -3.19
CA GLU A 359 24.14 -15.08 -4.39
C GLU A 359 22.62 -15.04 -4.13
N LEU A 360 22.14 -15.20 -2.88
CA LEU A 360 20.70 -15.27 -2.62
C LEU A 360 20.28 -14.69 -1.26
N ASN A 361 19.34 -13.74 -1.30
CA ASN A 361 18.55 -13.41 -0.11
C ASN A 361 17.40 -14.42 0.06
N VAL A 362 17.37 -15.10 1.22
CA VAL A 362 16.40 -16.14 1.58
C VAL A 362 15.34 -15.65 2.58
N PHE A 363 14.95 -14.39 2.50
CA PHE A 363 13.81 -13.82 3.24
C PHE A 363 12.70 -13.36 2.29
N LYS A 364 12.65 -13.93 1.07
CA LYS A 364 11.75 -13.46 0.00
C LYS A 364 10.26 -13.53 0.39
N PRO A 365 9.74 -14.62 1.01
CA PRO A 365 8.32 -14.71 1.34
C PRO A 365 7.84 -13.63 2.33
N VAL A 366 8.62 -13.33 3.39
CA VAL A 366 8.22 -12.33 4.39
C VAL A 366 8.29 -10.91 3.83
N ILE A 367 9.27 -10.62 2.96
CA ILE A 367 9.34 -9.34 2.23
C ILE A 367 8.08 -9.16 1.37
N ALA A 368 7.71 -10.21 0.62
CA ALA A 368 6.54 -10.17 -0.26
C ALA A 368 5.23 -9.99 0.52
N GLN A 369 5.03 -10.76 1.60
CA GLN A 369 3.84 -10.66 2.44
C GLN A 369 3.70 -9.26 3.04
N ALA A 370 4.75 -8.74 3.67
CA ALA A 370 4.73 -7.42 4.31
C ALA A 370 4.44 -6.31 3.29
N PHE A 371 5.05 -6.38 2.10
CA PHE A 371 4.82 -5.39 1.04
C PHE A 371 3.37 -5.41 0.56
N LEU A 372 2.86 -6.60 0.19
CA LEU A 372 1.51 -6.75 -0.35
C LEU A 372 0.45 -6.42 0.70
N GLN A 373 0.69 -6.75 1.97
CA GLN A 373 -0.21 -6.34 3.06
C GLN A 373 -0.27 -4.82 3.17
N SER A 374 0.88 -4.12 3.18
CA SER A 374 0.90 -2.67 3.28
C SER A 374 0.21 -1.99 2.08
N ALA A 375 0.51 -2.43 0.85
CA ALA A 375 -0.13 -1.89 -0.35
C ALA A 375 -1.66 -2.08 -0.30
N ARG A 376 -2.13 -3.27 0.10
CA ARG A 376 -3.56 -3.56 0.22
C ARG A 376 -4.23 -2.73 1.31
N LEU A 377 -3.65 -2.68 2.51
CA LEU A 377 -4.20 -1.93 3.63
C LEU A 377 -4.28 -0.43 3.33
N LEU A 378 -3.27 0.15 2.68
CA LEU A 378 -3.28 1.55 2.30
C LEU A 378 -4.36 1.84 1.25
N ALA A 379 -4.53 0.97 0.25
CA ALA A 379 -5.58 1.12 -0.76
C ALA A 379 -6.97 1.07 -0.14
N ASP A 380 -7.25 0.04 0.67
CA ASP A 380 -8.54 -0.14 1.33
C ASP A 380 -8.84 0.99 2.33
N ALA A 381 -7.84 1.39 3.13
CA ALA A 381 -8.01 2.46 4.10
C ALA A 381 -8.21 3.83 3.44
N ALA A 382 -7.49 4.12 2.35
CA ALA A 382 -7.70 5.35 1.58
C ALA A 382 -9.12 5.42 1.02
N GLU A 383 -9.62 4.31 0.46
CA GLU A 383 -10.97 4.22 -0.10
C GLU A 383 -12.05 4.33 0.99
N SER A 384 -11.88 3.60 2.10
CA SER A 384 -12.82 3.66 3.23
C SER A 384 -12.85 5.04 3.87
N PHE A 385 -11.68 5.66 4.08
CA PHE A 385 -11.57 7.00 4.64
C PHE A 385 -12.18 8.05 3.72
N ARG A 386 -12.02 7.90 2.40
CA ARG A 386 -12.68 8.76 1.41
C ARG A 386 -14.20 8.69 1.56
N LEU A 387 -14.77 7.50 1.39
CA LEU A 387 -16.21 7.27 1.32
C LEU A 387 -16.92 7.56 2.65
N ASN A 388 -16.35 7.05 3.75
CA ASN A 388 -17.03 7.02 5.04
C ASN A 388 -16.59 8.17 5.97
N CYS A 389 -15.68 9.04 5.53
CA CYS A 389 -15.28 10.21 6.29
C CYS A 389 -15.22 11.45 5.40
N VAL A 390 -14.21 11.56 4.53
CA VAL A 390 -13.88 12.80 3.80
C VAL A 390 -15.07 13.38 3.04
N GLU A 391 -15.82 12.56 2.30
CA GLU A 391 -16.92 13.04 1.47
C GLU A 391 -18.07 13.67 2.29
N GLY A 392 -18.31 13.16 3.49
CA GLY A 392 -19.38 13.64 4.38
C GLY A 392 -18.91 14.58 5.49
N ILE A 393 -17.64 14.99 5.53
CA ILE A 393 -17.18 16.04 6.47
C ILE A 393 -17.96 17.32 6.18
N GLU A 394 -18.48 17.98 7.20
CA GLU A 394 -19.09 19.31 7.09
C GLU A 394 -18.47 20.29 8.11
N PRO A 395 -18.26 21.58 7.75
CA PRO A 395 -17.71 22.56 8.66
C PRO A 395 -18.78 23.10 9.60
N ASN A 396 -18.47 23.22 10.90
CA ASN A 396 -19.33 23.91 11.86
C ASN A 396 -19.04 25.41 11.82
N ARG A 397 -19.70 26.13 10.91
CA ARG A 397 -19.47 27.55 10.63
C ARG A 397 -19.56 28.45 11.87
N GLU A 398 -20.57 28.24 12.70
CA GLU A 398 -20.76 29.00 13.95
C GLU A 398 -19.58 28.79 14.89
N ARG A 399 -19.11 27.55 15.01
CA ARG A 399 -17.95 27.24 15.86
C ARG A 399 -16.65 27.82 15.32
N LEU A 400 -16.45 27.81 14.00
CA LEU A 400 -15.29 28.45 13.36
C LEU A 400 -15.25 29.95 13.68
N GLU A 401 -16.39 30.64 13.53
CA GLU A 401 -16.53 32.07 13.81
C GLU A 401 -16.33 32.38 15.31
N GLU A 402 -16.92 31.57 16.19
CA GLU A 402 -16.75 31.70 17.65
C GLU A 402 -15.27 31.60 18.04
N LEU A 403 -14.57 30.56 17.60
CA LEU A 403 -13.16 30.35 17.95
C LEU A 403 -12.26 31.43 17.37
N LEU A 404 -12.53 31.86 16.13
CA LEU A 404 -11.80 32.94 15.47
C LEU A 404 -11.94 34.27 16.22
N SER A 405 -13.18 34.66 16.59
CA SER A 405 -13.46 35.92 17.29
C SER A 405 -12.87 36.00 18.70
N ARG A 406 -12.65 34.84 19.34
CA ARG A 406 -12.06 34.75 20.68
C ARG A 406 -10.53 34.77 20.70
N SER A 407 -9.88 34.57 19.55
CA SER A 407 -8.43 34.44 19.52
C SER A 407 -7.73 35.77 19.79
N LEU A 408 -6.74 35.71 20.67
CA LEU A 408 -5.87 36.86 20.97
C LEU A 408 -4.74 37.02 19.94
N MET A 409 -4.55 36.08 19.02
CA MET A 409 -3.49 36.13 18.01
C MET A 409 -3.83 37.00 16.80
N LEU A 410 -5.08 37.47 16.68
CA LEU A 410 -5.46 38.49 15.68
C LEU A 410 -4.67 39.81 15.88
N VAL A 411 -4.16 40.04 17.09
CA VAL A 411 -3.28 41.16 17.43
C VAL A 411 -2.03 41.24 16.55
N THR A 412 -1.60 40.11 15.96
CA THR A 412 -0.43 40.02 15.09
C THR A 412 -0.53 40.99 13.92
N ALA A 413 -1.74 41.24 13.40
CA ALA A 413 -1.96 42.20 12.32
C ALA A 413 -1.56 43.64 12.68
N LEU A 414 -1.58 44.00 13.97
CA LEU A 414 -1.21 45.34 14.42
C LEU A 414 0.31 45.55 14.50
N ALA A 415 1.10 44.48 14.63
CA ALA A 415 2.53 44.57 14.90
C ALA A 415 3.30 45.44 13.88
N PRO A 416 3.04 45.40 12.55
CA PRO A 416 3.68 46.29 11.59
C PRO A 416 3.39 47.78 11.82
N ALA A 417 2.22 48.12 12.37
CA ALA A 417 1.80 49.50 12.60
C ALA A 417 2.21 50.06 13.97
N ILE A 418 2.27 49.21 15.00
CA ILE A 418 2.45 49.65 16.40
C ILE A 418 3.68 49.04 17.11
N GLY A 419 4.41 48.14 16.44
CA GLY A 419 5.54 47.41 17.01
C GLY A 419 5.12 46.17 17.80
N TYR A 420 6.04 45.18 17.85
CA TYR A 420 5.81 43.89 18.51
C TYR A 420 5.49 44.04 20.00
N ASP A 421 6.29 44.80 20.75
CA ASP A 421 6.14 44.91 22.21
C ASP A 421 4.77 45.48 22.61
N LYS A 422 4.28 46.47 21.85
CA LYS A 422 2.96 47.05 22.09
C LYS A 422 1.83 46.08 21.77
N ALA A 423 1.92 45.36 20.64
CA ALA A 423 0.97 44.30 20.30
C ALA A 423 0.95 43.17 21.34
N ALA A 424 2.11 42.72 21.80
CA ALA A 424 2.25 41.71 22.83
C ALA A 424 1.67 42.16 24.18
N ALA A 425 1.87 43.42 24.57
CA ALA A 425 1.28 43.99 25.78
C ALA A 425 -0.26 44.01 25.71
N ILE A 426 -0.84 44.37 24.56
CA ILE A 426 -2.30 44.34 24.34
C ILE A 426 -2.84 42.92 24.51
N ALA A 427 -2.21 41.92 23.89
CA ALA A 427 -2.65 40.53 23.99
C ALA A 427 -2.57 39.99 25.43
N LYS A 428 -1.48 40.30 26.14
CA LYS A 428 -1.32 39.93 27.56
C LYS A 428 -2.36 40.59 28.46
N ALA A 429 -2.66 41.88 28.22
CA ALA A 429 -3.70 42.59 28.95
C ALA A 429 -5.08 41.97 28.70
N ALA A 430 -5.40 41.65 27.44
CA ALA A 430 -6.68 41.05 27.07
C ALA A 430 -6.88 39.69 27.75
N HIS A 431 -5.82 38.87 27.75
CA HIS A 431 -5.82 37.60 28.46
C HIS A 431 -6.00 37.76 29.97
N HIS A 432 -5.20 38.62 30.60
CA HIS A 432 -5.23 38.85 32.04
C HIS A 432 -6.59 39.38 32.53
N ASN A 433 -7.19 40.29 31.76
CA ASN A 433 -8.43 40.96 32.13
C ASN A 433 -9.69 40.23 31.66
N GLY A 434 -9.57 39.21 30.81
CA GLY A 434 -10.72 38.53 30.19
C GLY A 434 -11.49 39.43 29.22
N THR A 435 -10.82 40.38 28.59
CA THR A 435 -11.39 41.38 27.66
C THR A 435 -11.03 41.06 26.21
N THR A 436 -11.62 41.78 25.26
CA THR A 436 -11.31 41.63 23.84
C THR A 436 -10.03 42.37 23.45
N LEU A 437 -9.40 41.94 22.36
CA LEU A 437 -8.27 42.67 21.78
C LEU A 437 -8.61 44.12 21.44
N ARG A 438 -9.83 44.38 20.95
CA ARG A 438 -10.27 45.73 20.57
C ARG A 438 -10.31 46.65 21.78
N GLU A 439 -10.87 46.19 22.90
CA GLU A 439 -10.94 46.97 24.13
C GLU A 439 -9.55 47.34 24.66
N GLU A 440 -8.62 46.38 24.72
CA GLU A 440 -7.26 46.64 25.22
C GLU A 440 -6.42 47.44 24.23
N ALA A 441 -6.62 47.29 22.93
CA ALA A 441 -5.97 48.12 21.93
C ALA A 441 -6.37 49.60 22.06
N LEU A 442 -7.66 49.89 22.23
CA LEU A 442 -8.15 51.24 22.47
C LEU A 442 -7.60 51.83 23.78
N ARG A 443 -7.57 51.04 24.87
CA ARG A 443 -6.95 51.43 26.15
C ARG A 443 -5.46 51.73 26.01
N ALA A 444 -4.76 51.00 25.15
CA ALA A 444 -3.35 51.21 24.83
C ALA A 444 -3.10 52.35 23.81
N GLY A 445 -4.13 53.12 23.46
CA GLY A 445 -4.04 54.27 22.57
C GLY A 445 -3.88 53.91 21.09
N VAL A 446 -4.34 52.72 20.67
CA VAL A 446 -4.51 52.41 19.24
C VAL A 446 -5.82 53.05 18.77
N GLU A 447 -5.79 53.78 17.64
CA GLU A 447 -7.01 54.37 17.08
C GLU A 447 -8.00 53.29 16.64
N ALA A 448 -9.30 53.49 16.91
CA ALA A 448 -10.35 52.56 16.48
C ALA A 448 -10.30 52.28 14.98
N ALA A 449 -10.12 53.33 14.16
CA ALA A 449 -10.02 53.20 12.71
C ALA A 449 -8.76 52.44 12.25
N LEU A 450 -7.68 52.42 13.04
CA LEU A 450 -6.52 51.58 12.77
C LEU A 450 -6.80 50.13 13.13
N PHE A 451 -7.43 49.87 14.28
CA PHE A 451 -7.80 48.51 14.65
C PHE A 451 -8.76 47.89 13.64
N ASP A 452 -9.88 48.58 13.35
CA ASP A 452 -10.99 48.05 12.54
C ASP A 452 -10.58 47.81 11.08
N ARG A 453 -9.61 48.56 10.53
CA ARG A 453 -9.07 48.32 9.17
C ARG A 453 -8.01 47.22 9.10
N THR A 454 -7.34 46.93 10.21
CA THR A 454 -6.15 46.05 10.24
C THR A 454 -6.51 44.65 10.74
N VAL A 455 -7.35 44.57 11.78
CA VAL A 455 -7.74 43.31 12.43
C VAL A 455 -8.99 42.77 11.76
N VAL A 456 -8.86 42.41 10.49
CA VAL A 456 -9.94 41.82 9.67
C VAL A 456 -9.49 40.41 9.29
N PRO A 457 -10.00 39.34 9.94
CA PRO A 457 -9.51 37.98 9.72
C PRO A 457 -9.45 37.53 8.26
N GLY A 458 -10.43 37.93 7.44
CA GLY A 458 -10.46 37.64 6.00
C GLY A 458 -9.35 38.32 5.19
N HIS A 459 -8.69 39.34 5.72
CA HIS A 459 -7.52 39.99 5.11
C HIS A 459 -6.19 39.49 5.70
N MET A 460 -6.22 38.60 6.70
CA MET A 460 -5.04 38.07 7.38
C MET A 460 -4.57 36.71 6.82
N LEU A 461 -4.88 36.43 5.55
CA LEU A 461 -4.74 35.11 4.92
C LEU A 461 -3.54 34.99 3.97
N GLY A 462 -2.70 36.03 3.89
CA GLY A 462 -1.53 36.09 3.02
C GLY A 462 -0.77 37.41 3.14
N PRO A 463 0.31 37.60 2.37
CA PRO A 463 1.02 38.87 2.28
C PRO A 463 0.08 40.01 1.84
N ALA A 464 0.30 41.20 2.40
CA ALA A 464 -0.45 42.41 2.08
C ALA A 464 -0.11 42.98 0.70
#